data_AF-A0A3D9VBI5-F1
#
_entry.id   AF-A0A3D9VBI5-F1
#
_cell.length_a   1.000
_cell.length_b   1.000
_cell.length_c   1.000
_cell.angle_alpha   90.00
_cell.angle_beta   90.00
_cell.angle_gamma   90.00
#
_symmetry.space_group_name_H-M   'P 1'
#
loop_
_entity.id
_entity.type
_entity.pdbx_description
1 polymer ?
#
loop_
_entity_poly.entity_id
_entity_poly.type
_entity_poly.pdbx_seq_one_letter_code
_entity_poly.pdbx_strand_id
1 'polypeptide(L)'
;MGAGHDHHHRHFHFLHLGGGSGTFEGWRSRVYNVLARWPMRGVYRRIAQDLAAMAPERGAVLDVGTGPGVLLLELAQRRADLTLTGVDLSADMVALAQRNLAKVADRASARVADVAALPFADESFDLVVSSFSLHHWEDPEAAVAELARVLRPGGALVIYDFDRAPFDRLEQGARERSLFTGAPSQRTPFRVGLLTPGRCVRFVMTTAAAGSARQR
;
A
#
# COMPACT_ATOMS: atom_id res chain seq x y z
N MET A 1 -10.43 65.70 -16.92
CA MET A 1 -9.56 65.25 -15.82
C MET A 1 -10.34 65.43 -14.53
N GLY A 2 -10.70 64.34 -13.83
CA GLY A 2 -11.52 64.39 -12.62
C GLY A 2 -12.34 63.10 -12.47
N ALA A 3 -12.04 62.37 -11.40
CA ALA A 3 -12.39 60.97 -11.13
C ALA A 3 -13.84 60.77 -10.60
N GLY A 4 -14.28 59.51 -10.62
CA GLY A 4 -15.42 59.04 -9.81
C GLY A 4 -15.87 57.64 -10.20
N HIS A 5 -15.21 56.61 -9.66
CA HIS A 5 -15.56 55.21 -9.84
C HIS A 5 -16.93 54.89 -9.25
N ASP A 6 -17.71 54.15 -10.03
CA ASP A 6 -18.97 53.52 -9.66
C ASP A 6 -18.74 52.06 -9.22
N HIS A 7 -19.72 51.53 -8.50
CA HIS A 7 -19.78 50.23 -7.86
C HIS A 7 -19.40 49.03 -8.75
N HIS A 8 -18.74 48.03 -8.15
CA HIS A 8 -19.28 46.67 -7.94
C HIS A 8 -18.20 45.56 -7.95
N HIS A 9 -18.61 44.45 -7.35
CA HIS A 9 -18.20 43.07 -7.59
C HIS A 9 -17.13 42.47 -6.67
N ARG A 10 -17.68 41.65 -5.76
CA ARG A 10 -17.04 40.50 -5.14
C ARG A 10 -16.32 39.68 -6.21
N HIS A 11 -15.00 39.67 -6.18
CA HIS A 11 -14.19 38.64 -6.82
C HIS A 11 -13.81 37.61 -5.75
N PHE A 12 -14.36 36.39 -5.90
CA PHE A 12 -13.76 35.20 -5.32
C PHE A 12 -12.35 35.07 -5.86
N HIS A 13 -11.34 35.25 -5.01
CA HIS A 13 -9.97 34.94 -5.37
C HIS A 13 -9.81 33.42 -5.48
N PHE A 14 -9.92 32.94 -6.72
CA PHE A 14 -9.29 31.70 -7.15
C PHE A 14 -7.78 31.98 -7.20
N LEU A 15 -7.03 31.49 -6.22
CA LEU A 15 -5.57 31.45 -6.29
C LEU A 15 -5.16 30.04 -6.71
N HIS A 16 -5.11 29.84 -8.02
CA HIS A 16 -4.12 28.95 -8.62
C HIS A 16 -2.75 29.64 -8.49
N LEU A 17 -1.91 29.10 -7.60
CA LEU A 17 -0.47 29.26 -7.70
C LEU A 17 0.12 27.87 -7.91
N GLY A 18 0.44 27.59 -9.17
CA GLY A 18 1.48 26.63 -9.51
C GLY A 18 2.86 27.26 -9.33
N GLY A 19 3.88 26.42 -9.24
CA GLY A 19 5.29 26.80 -9.33
C GLY A 19 6.10 26.35 -8.12
N GLY A 20 6.65 25.14 -8.19
CA GLY A 20 7.30 24.46 -7.07
C GLY A 20 8.78 24.75 -6.87
N SER A 21 9.37 23.95 -5.98
CA SER A 21 10.80 23.61 -5.87
C SER A 21 11.03 22.80 -4.58
N GLY A 22 10.99 21.46 -4.63
CA GLY A 22 11.39 20.65 -3.46
C GLY A 22 11.10 19.13 -3.40
N THR A 23 10.23 18.56 -4.24
CA THR A 23 9.64 17.22 -3.95
C THR A 23 10.32 16.00 -4.60
N PHE A 24 11.34 16.19 -5.44
CA PHE A 24 11.74 15.19 -6.45
C PHE A 24 13.27 14.93 -6.53
N GLU A 25 14.09 15.76 -5.89
CA GLU A 25 15.56 15.74 -5.98
C GLU A 25 16.21 14.63 -5.11
N GLY A 26 15.45 14.02 -4.19
CA GLY A 26 15.86 13.02 -3.17
C GLY A 26 15.14 11.66 -3.22
N TRP A 27 14.25 11.43 -4.18
CA TRP A 27 13.93 10.08 -4.69
C TRP A 27 15.21 9.30 -5.07
N ARG A 28 16.29 10.06 -5.36
CA ARG A 28 17.74 9.80 -5.47
C ARG A 28 18.37 9.62 -4.06
N SER A 29 19.15 8.61 -3.66
CA SER A 29 19.85 7.51 -4.32
C SER A 29 18.89 6.37 -4.65
N ARG A 30 17.79 6.74 -5.32
CA ARG A 30 16.94 6.06 -6.30
C ARG A 30 17.35 4.66 -6.43
N VAL A 31 16.55 3.72 -5.94
CA VAL A 31 16.84 2.37 -6.35
C VAL A 31 18.22 2.02 -5.70
N TYR A 32 19.40 2.38 -6.26
CA TYR A 32 20.83 2.53 -5.84
C TYR A 32 21.38 1.76 -4.66
N ASN A 33 20.63 1.65 -3.59
CA ASN A 33 20.67 0.52 -2.70
C ASN A 33 19.73 -0.62 -3.16
N VAL A 34 19.41 -0.85 -4.48
CA VAL A 34 18.17 -1.43 -5.14
C VAL A 34 17.52 -2.68 -4.53
N LEU A 35 18.08 -3.22 -3.49
CA LEU A 35 18.87 -4.42 -3.52
C LEU A 35 19.97 -4.29 -2.46
N ALA A 36 20.98 -3.41 -2.64
CA ALA A 36 22.35 -3.64 -2.18
C ALA A 36 22.68 -5.14 -2.35
N ARG A 37 22.27 -5.64 -3.53
CA ARG A 37 22.18 -7.01 -4.04
C ARG A 37 21.88 -8.10 -3.00
N TRP A 38 20.59 -8.23 -2.64
CA TRP A 38 19.98 -9.47 -2.14
C TRP A 38 20.24 -9.96 -0.68
N PRO A 39 20.57 -9.14 0.33
CA PRO A 39 20.55 -9.58 1.72
C PRO A 39 19.11 -9.67 2.31
N MET A 40 18.17 -8.85 1.83
CA MET A 40 16.78 -8.82 2.33
C MET A 40 15.87 -9.89 1.73
N ARG A 41 16.35 -10.71 0.78
CA ARG A 41 15.53 -11.79 0.22
C ARG A 41 15.00 -12.72 1.29
N GLY A 42 15.80 -13.01 2.33
CA GLY A 42 15.35 -13.83 3.46
C GLY A 42 14.11 -13.26 4.16
N VAL A 43 14.03 -11.93 4.28
CA VAL A 43 12.89 -11.21 4.84
C VAL A 43 11.67 -11.36 3.96
N TYR A 44 11.77 -11.00 2.67
CA TYR A 44 10.66 -11.14 1.72
C TYR A 44 10.21 -12.59 1.55
N ARG A 45 11.13 -13.55 1.64
CA ARG A 45 10.84 -14.98 1.64
C ARG A 45 9.96 -15.38 2.82
N ARG A 46 10.23 -14.81 4.01
CA ARG A 46 9.46 -15.08 5.22
C ARG A 46 8.09 -14.40 5.18
N ILE A 47 8.03 -13.16 4.70
CA ILE A 47 6.77 -12.44 4.46
C ILE A 47 5.91 -13.22 3.45
N ALA A 48 6.49 -13.65 2.32
CA ALA A 48 5.79 -14.44 1.31
C ALA A 48 5.30 -15.80 1.84
N GLN A 49 6.02 -16.43 2.77
CA GLN A 49 5.55 -17.66 3.44
C GLN A 49 4.31 -17.40 4.31
N ASP A 50 4.32 -16.32 5.10
CA ASP A 50 3.19 -15.93 5.95
C ASP A 50 1.96 -15.60 5.10
N LEU A 51 2.13 -14.77 4.06
CA LEU A 51 1.07 -14.41 3.12
C LEU A 51 0.56 -15.60 2.31
N ALA A 52 1.43 -16.53 1.89
CA ALA A 52 0.99 -17.73 1.16
C ALA A 52 0.10 -18.65 2.01
N ALA A 53 0.23 -18.60 3.34
CA ALA A 53 -0.64 -19.33 4.26
C ALA A 53 -1.97 -18.59 4.53
N MET A 54 -2.01 -17.27 4.33
CA MET A 54 -3.21 -16.44 4.51
C MET A 54 -4.05 -16.29 3.23
N ALA A 55 -3.40 -16.28 2.05
CA ALA A 55 -4.06 -16.05 0.78
C ALA A 55 -5.01 -17.21 0.43
N PRO A 56 -6.25 -16.92 -0.02
CA PRO A 56 -7.19 -17.97 -0.40
C PRO A 56 -6.72 -18.75 -1.62
N GLU A 57 -7.36 -19.88 -1.90
CA GLU A 57 -7.16 -20.61 -3.15
C GLU A 57 -7.54 -19.72 -4.34
N ARG A 58 -6.66 -19.62 -5.33
CA ARG A 58 -6.89 -18.83 -6.57
C ARG A 58 -7.25 -17.35 -6.32
N GLY A 59 -6.66 -16.73 -5.30
CA GLY A 59 -6.93 -15.34 -4.92
C GLY A 59 -6.19 -14.25 -5.72
N ALA A 60 -6.65 -13.01 -5.57
CA ALA A 60 -6.04 -11.79 -6.06
C ALA A 60 -5.36 -11.02 -4.90
N VAL A 61 -4.10 -10.66 -5.08
CA VAL A 61 -3.27 -9.95 -4.08
C VAL A 61 -2.78 -8.62 -4.64
N LEU A 62 -2.95 -7.55 -3.87
CA LEU A 62 -2.38 -6.22 -4.15
C LEU A 62 -1.23 -5.93 -3.19
N ASP A 63 -0.06 -5.57 -3.71
CA ASP A 63 1.09 -5.10 -2.94
C ASP A 63 1.25 -3.57 -3.10
N VAL A 64 1.03 -2.82 -2.02
CA VAL A 64 1.08 -1.36 -1.97
C VAL A 64 2.45 -0.90 -1.49
N GLY A 65 3.11 -0.07 -2.29
CA GLY A 65 4.53 0.22 -2.11
C GLY A 65 5.40 -0.96 -2.52
N THR A 66 5.08 -1.56 -3.68
CA THR A 66 5.68 -2.82 -4.14
C THR A 66 7.19 -2.72 -4.39
N GLY A 67 7.72 -1.51 -4.51
CA GLY A 67 9.12 -1.27 -4.79
C GLY A 67 9.54 -2.03 -6.07
N PRO A 68 10.61 -2.84 -6.04
CA PRO A 68 11.08 -3.55 -7.22
C PRO A 68 10.36 -4.90 -7.43
N GLY A 69 9.24 -5.16 -6.74
CA GLY A 69 8.42 -6.36 -6.93
C GLY A 69 9.00 -7.66 -6.35
N VAL A 70 9.95 -7.57 -5.40
CA VAL A 70 10.62 -8.76 -4.83
C VAL A 70 9.64 -9.62 -4.03
N LEU A 71 8.73 -9.01 -3.26
CA LEU A 71 7.70 -9.75 -2.54
C LEU A 71 6.79 -10.51 -3.50
N LEU A 72 6.33 -9.84 -4.56
CA LEU A 72 5.50 -10.46 -5.60
C LEU A 72 6.21 -11.62 -6.28
N LEU A 73 7.51 -11.52 -6.55
CA LEU A 73 8.30 -12.65 -7.07
C LEU A 73 8.36 -13.84 -6.11
N GLU A 74 8.60 -13.58 -4.82
CA GLU A 74 8.65 -14.65 -3.80
C GLU A 74 7.28 -15.30 -3.61
N LEU A 75 6.18 -14.54 -3.70
CA LEU A 75 4.82 -15.09 -3.70
C LEU A 75 4.53 -15.90 -4.96
N ALA A 76 4.90 -15.37 -6.13
CA ALA A 76 4.70 -16.05 -7.41
C ALA A 76 5.37 -17.43 -7.45
N GLN A 77 6.57 -17.56 -6.86
CA GLN A 77 7.28 -18.84 -6.77
C GLN A 77 6.61 -19.87 -5.85
N ARG A 78 5.78 -19.42 -4.89
CA ARG A 78 5.12 -20.28 -3.89
C ARG A 78 3.70 -20.66 -4.27
N ARG A 79 3.02 -19.75 -4.94
CA ARG A 79 1.60 -19.83 -5.24
C ARG A 79 1.40 -19.47 -6.71
N ALA A 80 1.35 -20.51 -7.55
CA ALA A 80 1.11 -20.38 -8.98
C ALA A 80 -0.36 -20.01 -9.29
N ASP A 81 -1.24 -20.21 -8.33
CA ASP A 81 -2.68 -19.97 -8.43
C ASP A 81 -3.09 -18.52 -8.13
N LEU A 82 -2.20 -17.70 -7.57
CA LEU A 82 -2.49 -16.30 -7.24
C LEU A 82 -2.29 -15.36 -8.43
N THR A 83 -3.19 -14.38 -8.54
CA THR A 83 -3.01 -13.18 -9.37
C THR A 83 -2.43 -12.06 -8.53
N LEU A 84 -1.33 -11.47 -8.96
CA LEU A 84 -0.53 -10.54 -8.20
C LEU A 84 -0.49 -9.17 -8.88
N THR A 85 -0.75 -8.11 -8.12
CA THR A 85 -0.66 -6.74 -8.62
C THR A 85 0.16 -5.91 -7.65
N GLY A 86 1.11 -5.12 -8.15
CA GLY A 86 1.89 -4.17 -7.36
C GLY A 86 1.58 -2.73 -7.75
N VAL A 87 1.56 -1.85 -6.75
CA VAL A 87 1.54 -0.40 -6.97
C VAL A 87 2.64 0.29 -6.20
N ASP A 88 3.20 1.35 -6.79
CA ASP A 88 4.17 2.21 -6.14
C ASP A 88 4.03 3.64 -6.69
N LEU A 89 4.30 4.65 -5.86
CA LEU A 89 4.26 6.05 -6.28
C LEU A 89 5.43 6.40 -7.23
N SER A 90 6.54 5.65 -7.13
CA SER A 90 7.74 5.85 -7.93
C SER A 90 7.69 5.10 -9.25
N ALA A 91 7.70 5.85 -10.36
CA ALA A 91 7.79 5.29 -11.71
C ALA A 91 9.04 4.42 -11.94
N ASP A 92 10.19 4.76 -11.35
CA ASP A 92 11.41 3.94 -11.48
C ASP A 92 11.28 2.60 -10.73
N MET A 93 10.60 2.58 -9.58
CA MET A 93 10.37 1.33 -8.83
C MET A 93 9.46 0.41 -9.65
N VAL A 94 8.38 0.95 -10.19
CA VAL A 94 7.45 0.21 -11.05
C VAL A 94 8.15 -0.34 -12.29
N ALA A 95 9.00 0.46 -12.95
CA ALA A 95 9.77 -0.02 -14.11
C ALA A 95 10.68 -1.20 -13.74
N LEU A 96 11.28 -1.21 -12.54
CA LEU A 96 12.05 -2.37 -12.06
C LEU A 96 11.17 -3.56 -11.71
N ALA A 97 10.04 -3.34 -11.05
CA ALA A 97 9.07 -4.39 -10.73
C ALA A 97 8.60 -5.10 -12.01
N GLN A 98 8.23 -4.34 -13.03
CA GLN A 98 7.82 -4.88 -14.33
C GLN A 98 8.93 -5.74 -14.97
N ARG A 99 10.20 -5.27 -14.95
CA ARG A 99 11.34 -6.06 -15.43
C ARG A 99 11.55 -7.35 -14.65
N ASN A 100 11.44 -7.28 -13.32
CA ASN A 100 11.64 -8.43 -12.44
C ASN A 100 10.52 -9.46 -12.60
N LEU A 101 9.27 -9.01 -12.78
CA LEU A 101 8.09 -9.84 -12.93
C LEU A 101 7.92 -10.41 -14.35
N ALA A 102 8.77 -10.07 -15.31
CA ALA A 102 8.62 -10.46 -16.72
C ALA A 102 8.44 -11.98 -16.94
N LYS A 103 9.07 -12.82 -16.11
CA LYS A 103 8.95 -14.29 -16.21
C LYS A 103 7.63 -14.87 -15.67
N VAL A 104 6.84 -14.05 -14.99
CA VAL A 104 5.55 -14.39 -14.37
C VAL A 104 4.47 -13.37 -14.77
N ALA A 105 4.67 -12.69 -15.90
CA ALA A 105 3.82 -11.59 -16.36
C ALA A 105 2.40 -12.03 -16.76
N ASP A 106 2.17 -13.32 -16.94
CA ASP A 106 0.86 -13.93 -17.15
C ASP A 106 -0.09 -13.75 -15.96
N ARG A 107 0.46 -13.51 -14.77
CA ARG A 107 -0.30 -13.44 -13.51
C ARG A 107 0.25 -12.43 -12.50
N ALA A 108 1.30 -11.70 -12.84
CA ALA A 108 1.87 -10.66 -11.98
C ALA A 108 2.13 -9.37 -12.76
N SER A 109 1.66 -8.24 -12.25
CA SER A 109 1.86 -6.93 -12.88
C SER A 109 2.20 -5.85 -11.85
N ALA A 110 2.76 -4.73 -12.31
CA ALA A 110 2.99 -3.55 -11.47
C ALA A 110 2.65 -2.27 -12.23
N ARG A 111 2.12 -1.26 -11.54
CA ARG A 111 1.75 0.05 -12.11
C ARG A 111 2.02 1.20 -11.14
N VAL A 112 2.16 2.41 -11.66
CA VAL A 112 2.26 3.62 -10.83
C VAL A 112 0.89 3.95 -10.26
N ALA A 113 0.80 4.10 -8.95
CA ALA A 113 -0.39 4.62 -8.27
C ALA A 113 -0.05 5.12 -6.87
N ASP A 114 -0.86 6.05 -6.39
CA ASP A 114 -0.87 6.47 -4.99
C ASP A 114 -1.82 5.56 -4.19
N VAL A 115 -1.45 5.20 -2.97
CA VAL A 115 -2.33 4.46 -2.07
C VAL A 115 -3.59 5.23 -1.72
N ALA A 116 -3.53 6.57 -1.74
CA ALA A 116 -4.69 7.43 -1.50
C ALA A 116 -5.65 7.51 -2.70
N ALA A 117 -5.30 6.93 -3.86
CA ALA A 117 -6.14 6.90 -5.06
C ALA A 117 -5.83 5.67 -5.93
N LEU A 118 -6.29 4.50 -5.49
CA LEU A 118 -5.98 3.22 -6.12
C LEU A 118 -6.81 3.02 -7.41
N PRO A 119 -6.18 2.73 -8.57
CA PRO A 119 -6.86 2.62 -9.87
C PRO A 119 -7.46 1.22 -10.07
N PHE A 120 -8.21 0.75 -9.08
CA PHE A 120 -8.89 -0.55 -9.07
C PHE A 120 -10.36 -0.35 -8.69
N ALA A 121 -11.21 -1.25 -9.17
CA ALA A 121 -12.61 -1.28 -8.76
C ALA A 121 -12.72 -1.69 -7.28
N ASP A 122 -13.89 -1.42 -6.70
CA ASP A 122 -14.22 -1.90 -5.37
C ASP A 122 -14.15 -3.43 -5.34
N GLU A 123 -13.78 -4.00 -4.18
CA GLU A 123 -13.82 -5.45 -3.95
C GLU A 123 -13.00 -6.28 -4.98
N SER A 124 -11.88 -5.73 -5.44
CA SER A 124 -11.02 -6.36 -6.46
C SER A 124 -10.07 -7.41 -5.89
N PHE A 125 -9.66 -7.29 -4.63
CA PHE A 125 -8.59 -8.10 -4.03
C PHE A 125 -9.06 -8.86 -2.80
N ASP A 126 -8.55 -10.07 -2.62
CA ASP A 126 -8.76 -10.86 -1.41
C ASP A 126 -7.77 -10.45 -0.30
N LEU A 127 -6.57 -10.02 -0.71
CA LEU A 127 -5.50 -9.64 0.19
C LEU A 127 -4.83 -8.37 -0.31
N VAL A 128 -4.74 -7.37 0.54
CA VAL A 128 -3.89 -6.20 0.32
C VAL A 128 -2.72 -6.30 1.27
N VAL A 129 -1.51 -6.21 0.74
CA VAL A 129 -0.27 -6.24 1.51
C VAL A 129 0.51 -4.95 1.33
N SER A 130 1.28 -4.57 2.34
CA SER A 130 2.37 -3.62 2.18
C SER A 130 3.58 -4.10 2.99
N SER A 131 4.77 -3.95 2.45
CA SER A 131 6.01 -4.29 3.16
C SER A 131 7.02 -3.15 3.11
N PHE A 132 7.38 -2.64 4.29
CA PHE A 132 8.34 -1.56 4.48
C PHE A 132 8.04 -0.31 3.64
N SER A 133 6.77 0.10 3.59
CA SER A 133 6.32 1.27 2.84
C SER A 133 5.44 2.22 3.66
N LEU A 134 4.70 1.75 4.66
CA LEU A 134 3.78 2.56 5.45
C LEU A 134 4.45 3.78 6.09
N HIS A 135 5.71 3.65 6.52
CA HIS A 135 6.48 4.75 7.10
C HIS A 135 6.83 5.88 6.10
N HIS A 136 6.53 5.71 4.82
CA HIS A 136 6.66 6.72 3.78
C HIS A 136 5.33 7.35 3.36
N TRP A 137 4.19 6.88 3.87
CA TRP A 137 2.88 7.36 3.44
C TRP A 137 2.60 8.73 4.06
N GLU A 138 2.20 9.68 3.23
CA GLU A 138 1.91 11.05 3.66
C GLU A 138 0.68 11.11 4.59
N ASP A 139 -0.39 10.41 4.21
CA ASP A 139 -1.63 10.35 4.99
C ASP A 139 -2.17 8.91 5.11
N PRO A 140 -1.70 8.14 6.11
CA PRO A 140 -2.23 6.81 6.37
C PRO A 140 -3.71 6.80 6.77
N GLU A 141 -4.22 7.87 7.39
CA GLU A 141 -5.62 7.97 7.80
C GLU A 141 -6.55 8.08 6.59
N ALA A 142 -6.14 8.82 5.56
CA ALA A 142 -6.88 8.89 4.30
C ALA A 142 -6.72 7.62 3.45
N ALA A 143 -5.50 7.07 3.37
CA ALA A 143 -5.18 5.88 2.58
C ALA A 143 -6.03 4.64 2.94
N VAL A 144 -6.42 4.51 4.22
CA VAL A 144 -7.19 3.36 4.72
C VAL A 144 -8.54 3.18 4.02
N ALA A 145 -9.14 4.26 3.50
CA ALA A 145 -10.40 4.20 2.77
C ALA A 145 -10.23 3.44 1.45
N GLU A 146 -9.19 3.75 0.68
CA GLU A 146 -8.88 3.07 -0.57
C GLU A 146 -8.48 1.61 -0.34
N LEU A 147 -7.69 1.34 0.70
CA LEU A 147 -7.30 -0.02 1.07
C LEU A 147 -8.52 -0.88 1.40
N ALA A 148 -9.49 -0.34 2.16
CA ALA A 148 -10.73 -1.04 2.47
C ALA A 148 -11.61 -1.20 1.23
N ARG A 149 -11.72 -0.17 0.39
CA ARG A 149 -12.57 -0.16 -0.82
C ARG A 149 -12.17 -1.26 -1.80
N VAL A 150 -10.88 -1.43 -2.05
CA VAL A 150 -10.40 -2.44 -3.02
C VAL A 150 -10.40 -3.86 -2.46
N LEU A 151 -10.57 -4.03 -1.14
CA LEU A 151 -10.69 -5.34 -0.50
C LEU A 151 -12.11 -5.88 -0.65
N ARG A 152 -12.20 -7.17 -0.99
CA ARG A 152 -13.45 -7.92 -0.92
C ARG A 152 -13.97 -8.01 0.52
N PRO A 153 -15.27 -8.23 0.73
CA PRO A 153 -15.79 -8.62 2.03
C PRO A 153 -15.10 -9.89 2.55
N GLY A 154 -14.65 -9.88 3.80
CA GLY A 154 -13.82 -10.94 4.40
C GLY A 154 -12.35 -10.92 3.98
N GLY A 155 -11.94 -9.99 3.11
CA GLY A 155 -10.55 -9.78 2.73
C GLY A 155 -9.71 -9.16 3.85
N ALA A 156 -8.38 -9.26 3.71
CA ALA A 156 -7.45 -8.80 4.75
C ALA A 156 -6.45 -7.76 4.24
N LEU A 157 -6.19 -6.76 5.09
CA LEU A 157 -5.03 -5.88 4.97
C LEU A 157 -3.92 -6.42 5.87
N VAL A 158 -2.74 -6.64 5.31
CA VAL A 158 -1.57 -7.12 6.05
C VAL A 158 -0.38 -6.19 5.80
N ILE A 159 0.18 -5.60 6.85
CA ILE A 159 1.32 -4.69 6.72
C ILE A 159 2.49 -5.23 7.54
N TYR A 160 3.66 -5.29 6.92
CA TYR A 160 4.92 -5.60 7.58
C TYR A 160 5.79 -4.35 7.54
N ASP A 161 6.03 -3.73 8.68
CA ASP A 161 6.86 -2.53 8.74
C ASP A 161 7.60 -2.43 10.07
N PHE A 162 8.42 -1.39 10.22
CA PHE A 162 9.09 -1.08 11.47
C PHE A 162 8.08 -0.77 12.57
N ASP A 163 8.39 -1.14 13.81
CA ASP A 163 7.60 -0.87 15.02
C ASP A 163 7.14 0.59 15.17
N ARG A 164 7.97 1.53 14.73
CA ARG A 164 7.71 2.98 14.72
C ARG A 164 6.90 3.48 13.52
N ALA A 165 6.46 2.61 12.61
CA ALA A 165 5.60 3.00 11.50
C ALA A 165 4.23 3.49 12.03
N PRO A 166 3.52 4.37 11.31
CA PRO A 166 2.30 5.02 11.78
C PRO A 166 1.05 4.12 11.77
N PHE A 167 1.12 2.92 12.37
CA PHE A 167 -0.01 1.99 12.47
C PHE A 167 -1.21 2.60 13.21
N ASP A 168 -0.97 3.46 14.22
CA ASP A 168 -2.03 4.13 14.98
C ASP A 168 -2.89 5.02 14.08
N ARG A 169 -2.27 5.66 13.08
CA ARG A 169 -2.96 6.52 12.11
C ARG A 169 -3.86 5.69 11.19
N LEU A 170 -3.41 4.52 10.73
CA LEU A 170 -4.27 3.59 10.00
C LEU A 170 -5.47 3.13 10.84
N GLU A 171 -5.23 2.72 12.08
CA GLU A 171 -6.32 2.28 12.97
C GLU A 171 -7.29 3.40 13.33
N GLN A 172 -6.80 4.64 13.47
CA GLN A 172 -7.65 5.80 13.68
C GLN A 172 -8.54 6.03 12.45
N GLY A 173 -7.95 6.11 11.26
CA GLY A 173 -8.70 6.35 10.04
C GLY A 173 -9.74 5.25 9.77
N ALA A 174 -9.40 3.99 10.07
CA ALA A 174 -10.33 2.87 9.99
C ALA A 174 -11.48 2.99 10.99
N ARG A 175 -11.19 3.33 12.26
CA ARG A 175 -12.20 3.50 13.31
C ARG A 175 -13.18 4.62 12.98
N GLU A 176 -12.68 5.79 12.57
CA GLU A 176 -13.50 6.96 12.23
C GLU A 176 -14.47 6.68 11.08
N ARG A 177 -14.06 5.85 10.13
CA ARG A 177 -14.86 5.48 8.95
C ARG A 177 -15.65 4.18 9.13
N SER A 178 -15.56 3.55 10.30
CA SER A 178 -16.15 2.23 10.56
C SER A 178 -15.75 1.19 9.50
N LEU A 179 -14.48 1.20 9.09
CA LEU A 179 -13.89 0.25 8.16
C LEU A 179 -13.22 -0.90 8.93
N PHE A 180 -13.02 -2.04 8.27
CA PHE A 180 -12.39 -3.23 8.86
C PHE A 180 -13.08 -3.75 10.14
N THR A 181 -14.42 -3.79 10.12
CA THR A 181 -15.26 -4.19 11.26
C THR A 181 -15.31 -5.71 11.50
N GLY A 182 -14.41 -6.48 10.90
CA GLY A 182 -14.31 -7.93 11.13
C GLY A 182 -13.71 -8.25 12.50
N ALA A 183 -12.43 -8.62 12.52
CA ALA A 183 -11.67 -8.82 13.75
C ALA A 183 -10.94 -7.52 14.16
N PRO A 184 -10.67 -7.31 15.47
CA PRO A 184 -9.79 -6.24 15.94
C PRO A 184 -8.45 -6.26 15.20
N SER A 185 -7.87 -5.08 14.99
CA SER A 185 -6.52 -4.98 14.44
C SER A 185 -5.53 -5.74 15.32
N GLN A 186 -4.63 -6.49 14.70
CA GLN A 186 -3.62 -7.27 15.40
C GLN A 186 -2.24 -6.73 15.07
N ARG A 187 -1.45 -6.41 16.11
CA ARG A 187 -0.03 -6.05 15.99
C ARG A 187 0.80 -7.11 16.68
N THR A 188 1.62 -7.80 15.92
CA THR A 188 2.45 -8.90 16.43
C THR A 188 3.89 -8.73 15.98
N PRO A 189 4.89 -8.91 16.86
CA PRO A 189 6.28 -8.94 16.44
C PRO A 189 6.49 -10.00 15.34
N PHE A 190 7.13 -9.61 14.24
CA PHE A 190 7.38 -10.49 13.11
C PHE A 190 8.87 -10.74 12.95
N ARG A 191 9.28 -11.98 13.20
CA ARG A 191 10.70 -12.37 13.12
C ARG A 191 11.11 -12.60 11.68
N VAL A 192 11.93 -11.69 11.15
CA VAL A 192 12.43 -11.72 9.76
C VAL A 192 13.81 -12.37 9.60
N GLY A 193 14.39 -12.91 10.67
CA GLY A 193 15.67 -13.64 10.66
C GLY A 193 16.40 -13.61 12.01
N LEU A 194 17.52 -14.34 12.13
CA LEU A 194 18.30 -14.46 13.38
C LEU A 194 19.08 -13.18 13.75
N LEU A 195 19.42 -12.35 12.75
CA LEU A 195 20.31 -11.18 12.89
C LEU A 195 19.59 -9.84 12.92
N THR A 196 18.26 -9.83 12.80
CA THR A 196 17.49 -8.57 12.78
C THR A 196 16.85 -8.40 14.15
N PRO A 197 17.29 -7.44 14.99
CA PRO A 197 16.63 -7.19 16.27
C PRO A 197 15.16 -6.85 15.99
N GLY A 198 14.25 -7.43 16.79
CA GLY A 198 12.81 -7.54 16.56
C GLY A 198 12.03 -6.23 16.42
N ARG A 199 12.32 -5.47 15.37
CA ARG A 199 11.69 -4.19 15.04
C ARG A 199 10.68 -4.30 13.90
N CYS A 200 10.47 -5.47 13.31
CA CYS A 200 9.41 -5.67 12.32
C CYS A 200 8.13 -6.10 13.03
N VAL A 201 7.03 -5.44 12.68
CA VAL A 201 5.68 -5.72 13.17
C VAL A 201 4.86 -6.21 11.99
N ARG A 202 4.13 -7.31 12.21
CA ARG A 202 3.02 -7.72 11.36
C ARG A 202 1.74 -7.11 11.92
N PHE A 203 1.10 -6.30 11.11
CA PHE A 203 -0.19 -5.66 11.34
C PHE A 203 -1.24 -6.33 10.46
N VAL A 204 -2.40 -6.67 11.03
CA VAL A 204 -3.50 -7.31 10.29
C VAL A 204 -4.82 -6.61 10.63
N MET A 205 -5.60 -6.29 9.60
CA MET A 205 -7.00 -5.88 9.69
C MET A 205 -7.84 -6.69 8.72
N THR A 206 -9.12 -6.92 9.02
CA THR A 206 -10.02 -7.71 8.18
C THR A 206 -11.32 -6.97 7.92
N THR A 207 -11.79 -6.99 6.68
CA THR A 207 -13.12 -6.50 6.35
C THR A 207 -14.16 -7.49 6.87
N ALA A 208 -15.35 -6.97 7.19
CA ALA A 208 -16.48 -7.81 7.53
C ALA A 208 -16.82 -8.75 6.37
N ALA A 209 -17.18 -10.01 6.68
CA ALA A 209 -17.69 -10.94 5.68
C ALA A 209 -19.02 -10.42 5.09
N ALA A 210 -19.30 -10.76 3.83
CA ALA A 210 -20.58 -10.43 3.21
C ALA A 210 -21.73 -11.02 4.06
N GLY A 211 -22.58 -10.16 4.61
CA GLY A 211 -23.76 -10.54 5.40
C GLY A 211 -23.70 -10.28 6.91
N SER A 212 -22.57 -9.83 7.48
CA SER A 212 -22.52 -9.47 8.91
C SER A 212 -22.99 -8.04 9.23
N ALA A 213 -23.30 -7.23 8.20
CA ALA A 213 -23.79 -5.85 8.35
C ALA A 213 -25.31 -5.71 8.58
N ARG A 214 -26.01 -6.78 8.97
CA ARG A 214 -27.42 -6.70 9.40
C ARG A 214 -27.67 -7.49 10.66
N GLN A 215 -27.33 -6.91 11.80
CA GLN A 215 -28.09 -7.06 13.04
C GLN A 215 -27.81 -5.88 13.98
N ARG A 216 -28.71 -4.89 13.86
CA ARG A 216 -29.18 -3.85 14.80
C ARG A 216 -28.16 -3.12 15.67
#